data_AF-A0A137RKE5-F1
#
_entry.id   AF-A0A137RKE5-F1
#
_cell.length_a   1.000
_cell.length_b   1.000
_cell.length_c   1.000
_cell.angle_alpha   90.00
_cell.angle_beta   90.00
_cell.angle_gamma   90.00
#
_symmetry.space_group_name_H-M   'P 1'
#
loop_
_entity.id
_entity.type
_entity.pdbx_description
1 polymer ?
#
loop_
_entity_poly.entity_id
_entity_poly.type
_entity_poly.pdbx_seq_one_letter_code
_entity_poly.pdbx_strand_id
1 'polypeptide(L)'
;MAFSSLKESLHQVTDRLEDYSVSMAEYYKLRLFKSTMKGAVSLVNLLVYGSLFLFVFLFLSIGAAFWLATFFEHVYVGFLLIGAFYGIILIFMFIFGRKIIERNMLHKFSGLLYDEDDLDPKVATENELNEYQHTLSEERIQNEKISN
;
A
#
# COMPACT_ATOMS: atom_id res chain seq x y z
N MET A 1 -37.80 -1.03 -40.58
CA MET A 1 -37.82 0.01 -39.54
C MET A 1 -36.99 -0.35 -38.30
N ALA A 2 -36.92 -1.62 -37.87
CA ALA A 2 -36.13 -2.01 -36.67
C ALA A 2 -34.58 -1.94 -36.85
N PHE A 3 -34.07 -2.10 -38.07
CA PHE A 3 -32.62 -2.05 -38.33
C PHE A 3 -32.05 -0.61 -38.32
N SER A 4 -32.88 0.37 -38.72
CA SER A 4 -32.50 1.79 -38.69
C SER A 4 -32.44 2.33 -37.26
N SER A 5 -33.36 1.93 -36.38
CA SER A 5 -33.30 2.32 -34.95
C SER A 5 -32.07 1.74 -34.24
N LEU A 6 -31.66 0.51 -34.60
CA LEU A 6 -30.45 -0.09 -34.05
C LEU A 6 -29.19 0.65 -34.51
N LYS A 7 -29.12 1.04 -35.79
CA LYS A 7 -27.99 1.81 -36.33
C LYS A 7 -27.88 3.19 -35.68
N GLU A 8 -29.01 3.85 -35.44
CA GLU A 8 -29.08 5.14 -34.74
C GLU A 8 -28.58 5.03 -33.29
N SER A 9 -29.02 3.98 -32.57
CA SER A 9 -28.57 3.72 -31.18
C SER A 9 -27.08 3.40 -31.12
N LEU A 10 -26.54 2.63 -32.08
CA LEU A 10 -25.11 2.34 -32.14
C LEU A 10 -24.28 3.58 -32.46
N HIS A 11 -24.77 4.49 -33.30
CA HIS A 11 -24.06 5.74 -33.60
C HIS A 11 -24.00 6.66 -32.37
N GLN A 12 -25.11 6.82 -31.64
CA GLN A 12 -25.13 7.59 -30.39
C GLN A 12 -24.26 7.00 -29.30
N VAL A 13 -24.13 5.67 -29.22
CA VAL A 13 -23.22 5.02 -28.27
C VAL A 13 -21.76 5.23 -28.66
N THR A 14 -21.44 5.23 -29.95
CA THR A 14 -20.08 5.45 -30.46
C THR A 14 -19.61 6.89 -30.23
N ASP A 15 -20.48 7.88 -30.49
CA ASP A 15 -20.15 9.29 -30.27
C ASP A 15 -19.94 9.60 -28.78
N ARG A 16 -20.73 8.96 -27.89
CA ARG A 16 -20.54 9.08 -26.44
C ARG A 16 -19.29 8.36 -25.95
N LEU A 17 -18.89 7.26 -26.60
CA LEU A 17 -17.65 6.55 -26.30
C LEU A 17 -16.41 7.37 -26.70
N GLU A 18 -16.49 8.17 -27.77
CA GLU A 18 -15.41 9.04 -28.21
C GLU A 18 -15.12 10.14 -27.18
N ASP A 19 -16.15 10.89 -26.76
CA ASP A 19 -16.01 11.93 -25.72
C ASP A 19 -15.58 11.35 -24.36
N TYR A 20 -16.07 10.16 -23.99
CA TYR A 20 -15.68 9.50 -22.75
C TYR A 20 -14.23 9.00 -22.79
N SER A 21 -13.76 8.55 -23.96
CA SER A 21 -12.38 8.07 -24.14
C SER A 21 -11.37 9.22 -24.04
N VAL A 22 -11.70 10.39 -24.60
CA VAL A 22 -10.88 11.59 -24.49
C VAL A 22 -10.80 12.05 -23.03
N SER A 23 -11.94 12.04 -22.32
CA SER A 23 -11.99 12.39 -20.90
C SER A 23 -11.20 11.41 -20.01
N MET A 24 -11.27 10.10 -20.31
CA MET A 24 -10.52 9.06 -19.59
C MET A 24 -9.00 9.23 -19.76
N ALA A 25 -8.53 9.63 -20.95
CA ALA A 25 -7.12 9.88 -21.21
C ALA A 25 -6.58 11.06 -20.39
N GLU A 26 -7.34 12.15 -20.30
CA GLU A 26 -6.96 13.33 -19.53
C GLU A 26 -6.97 13.05 -18.02
N TYR A 27 -7.95 12.29 -17.54
CA TYR A 27 -8.01 11.79 -16.16
C TYR A 27 -6.79 10.91 -15.82
N TYR A 28 -6.42 9.97 -16.69
CA TYR A 28 -5.28 9.08 -16.46
C TYR A 28 -3.96 9.83 -16.43
N LYS A 29 -3.80 10.85 -17.30
CA LYS A 29 -2.64 11.74 -17.32
C LYS A 29 -2.47 12.46 -15.98
N LEU A 30 -3.55 13.02 -15.43
CA LEU A 30 -3.51 13.68 -14.11
C LEU A 30 -3.31 12.70 -12.95
N ARG A 31 -3.95 11.51 -13.00
CA ARG A 31 -3.80 10.47 -11.96
C ARG A 31 -2.36 9.96 -11.88
N LEU A 32 -1.74 9.67 -13.03
CA LEU A 32 -0.33 9.27 -13.09
C LEU A 32 0.60 10.37 -12.60
N PHE A 33 0.34 11.62 -12.96
CA PHE A 33 1.11 12.77 -12.46
C PHE A 33 1.00 12.89 -10.94
N LYS A 34 -0.22 12.79 -10.39
CA LYS A 34 -0.48 12.85 -8.95
C LYS A 34 0.21 11.71 -8.20
N SER A 35 0.13 10.48 -8.71
CA SER A 35 0.76 9.30 -8.12
C SER A 35 2.29 9.41 -8.13
N THR A 36 2.86 9.82 -9.28
CA THR A 36 4.31 10.05 -9.42
C THR A 36 4.79 11.16 -8.50
N MET A 37 4.04 12.26 -8.39
CA MET A 37 4.37 13.38 -7.51
C MET A 37 4.32 12.96 -6.04
N LYS A 38 3.31 12.19 -5.63
CA LYS A 38 3.21 11.65 -4.26
C LYS A 38 4.38 10.72 -3.93
N GLY A 39 4.76 9.86 -4.87
CA GLY A 39 5.94 9.00 -4.75
C GLY A 39 7.25 9.80 -4.67
N ALA A 40 7.43 10.79 -5.54
CA ALA A 40 8.60 11.67 -5.55
C ALA A 40 8.72 12.47 -4.25
N VAL A 41 7.63 13.05 -3.76
CA VAL A 41 7.59 13.77 -2.47
C VAL A 41 7.93 12.84 -1.31
N SER A 42 7.39 11.61 -1.30
CA SER A 42 7.74 10.62 -0.28
C SER A 42 9.21 10.23 -0.34
N LEU A 43 9.78 10.08 -1.53
CA LEU A 43 11.19 9.74 -1.72
C LEU A 43 12.10 10.88 -1.25
N VAL A 44 11.77 12.12 -1.60
CA VAL A 44 12.52 13.30 -1.14
C VAL A 44 12.47 13.40 0.38
N ASN A 45 11.29 13.27 0.99
CA ASN A 45 11.17 13.27 2.44
C ASN A 45 11.98 12.14 3.08
N LEU A 46 11.96 10.94 2.49
CA LEU A 46 12.78 9.82 2.97
C LEU A 46 14.28 10.13 2.86
N LEU A 47 14.74 10.77 1.78
CA LEU A 47 16.13 11.17 1.65
C LEU A 47 16.51 12.26 2.67
N VAL A 48 15.68 13.27 2.87
CA VAL A 48 15.95 14.36 3.82
C VAL A 48 16.00 13.84 5.25
N TYR A 49 14.94 13.18 5.72
CA TYR A 49 14.92 12.63 7.06
C TYR A 49 15.88 11.46 7.23
N GLY A 50 16.00 10.60 6.22
CA GLY A 50 16.89 9.45 6.24
C GLY A 50 18.36 9.85 6.28
N SER A 51 18.78 10.84 5.49
CA SER A 51 20.16 11.35 5.53
C SER A 51 20.47 12.01 6.87
N LEU A 52 19.59 12.85 7.40
CA LEU A 52 19.80 13.51 8.68
C LEU A 52 19.87 12.49 9.82
N PHE A 53 18.99 11.49 9.82
CA PHE A 53 19.02 10.39 10.76
C PHE A 53 20.34 9.60 10.67
N LEU A 54 20.80 9.32 9.44
CA LEU A 54 22.04 8.59 9.20
C LEU A 54 23.26 9.37 9.71
N PHE A 55 23.29 10.69 9.55
CA PHE A 55 24.33 11.54 10.15
C PHE A 55 24.33 11.45 11.67
N VAL A 56 23.18 11.64 12.32
CA VAL A 56 23.08 11.55 13.79
C VAL A 56 23.54 10.17 14.26
N PHE A 57 23.07 9.11 13.60
CA PHE A 57 23.42 7.74 13.95
C PHE A 57 24.91 7.44 13.74
N LEU A 58 25.51 7.99 12.69
CA LEU A 58 26.94 7.86 12.42
C LEU A 58 27.79 8.53 13.50
N PHE A 59 27.46 9.77 13.89
CA PHE A 59 28.15 10.44 14.99
C PHE A 59 27.95 9.71 16.32
N LEU A 60 26.75 9.19 16.57
CA LEU A 60 26.47 8.39 17.76
C LEU A 60 27.31 7.11 17.80
N SER A 61 27.42 6.41 16.66
CA SER A 61 28.23 5.20 16.53
C SER A 61 29.71 5.49 16.77
N ILE A 62 30.23 6.58 16.20
CA ILE A 62 31.63 6.99 16.38
C ILE A 62 31.87 7.39 17.85
N GLY A 63 30.96 8.16 18.44
CA GLY A 63 31.02 8.54 19.86
C GLY A 63 30.99 7.33 20.79
N ALA A 64 30.12 6.36 20.52
CA ALA A 64 30.07 5.10 21.25
C ALA A 64 31.37 4.30 21.12
N ALA A 65 31.99 4.30 19.92
CA ALA A 65 33.28 3.66 19.69
C ALA A 65 34.39 4.28 20.51
N PHE A 66 34.47 5.62 20.55
CA PHE A 66 35.45 6.32 21.36
C PHE A 66 35.21 6.14 22.87
N TRP A 67 33.95 6.12 23.30
CA TRP A 67 33.61 5.90 24.70
C TRP A 67 34.04 4.51 25.16
N LEU A 68 33.72 3.46 24.39
CA LEU A 68 34.20 2.11 24.65
C LEU A 68 35.73 1.99 24.54
N ALA A 69 36.35 2.63 23.55
CA ALA A 69 37.80 2.63 23.40
C ALA A 69 38.52 3.20 24.62
N THR A 70 37.92 4.20 25.28
CA THR A 70 38.50 4.82 26.48
C THR A 70 38.54 3.85 27.66
N PHE A 71 37.56 2.95 27.78
CA PHE A 71 37.55 1.92 28.84
C PHE A 71 38.64 0.86 28.67
N PHE A 72 39.05 0.57 27.43
CA PHE A 72 40.02 -0.47 27.11
C PHE A 72 41.41 0.09 26.75
N GLU A 73 41.62 1.40 26.90
CA GLU A 73 42.85 2.16 26.55
C GLU A 73 43.33 2.03 25.08
N HIS A 74 42.62 1.26 24.26
CA HIS A 74 42.97 0.93 22.89
C HIS A 74 41.80 1.14 21.94
N VAL A 75 42.00 2.03 20.96
CA VAL A 75 40.98 2.43 19.98
C VAL A 75 40.46 1.25 19.15
N TYR A 76 41.31 0.29 18.82
CA TYR A 76 40.96 -0.88 18.03
C TYR A 76 39.87 -1.75 18.69
N VAL A 77 39.85 -1.83 20.02
CA VAL A 77 38.90 -2.65 20.78
C VAL A 77 37.50 -2.05 20.70
N GLY A 78 37.37 -0.72 20.79
CA GLY A 78 36.09 -0.03 20.67
C GLY A 78 35.43 -0.27 19.30
N PHE A 79 36.21 -0.15 18.21
CA PHE A 79 35.71 -0.43 16.86
C PHE A 79 35.36 -1.90 16.65
N LEU A 80 36.14 -2.83 17.20
CA LEU A 80 35.88 -4.27 17.09
C LEU A 80 34.58 -4.65 17.80
N LEU A 81 34.31 -4.10 18.98
CA LEU A 81 33.10 -4.41 19.74
C LEU A 81 31.83 -3.87 19.05
N ILE A 82 31.88 -2.65 18.52
CA ILE A 82 30.76 -2.08 17.75
C ILE A 82 30.57 -2.80 16.42
N GLY A 83 31.65 -3.21 15.75
CA GLY A 83 31.58 -4.07 14.57
C GLY A 83 30.92 -5.41 14.87
N ALA A 84 31.30 -6.06 15.97
CA ALA A 84 30.68 -7.32 16.41
C ALA A 84 29.19 -7.12 16.77
N PHE A 85 28.85 -6.01 17.44
CA PHE A 85 27.47 -5.66 17.75
C PHE A 85 26.62 -5.45 16.49
N TYR A 86 27.12 -4.71 15.50
CA TYR A 86 26.44 -4.58 14.21
C TYR A 86 26.32 -5.92 13.47
N GLY A 87 27.32 -6.79 13.56
CA GLY A 87 27.26 -8.14 12.99
C GLY A 87 26.16 -9.01 13.61
N ILE A 88 26.00 -8.96 14.94
CA ILE A 88 24.92 -9.65 15.66
C ILE A 88 23.55 -9.11 15.23
N ILE A 89 23.41 -7.78 15.13
CA ILE A 89 22.18 -7.15 14.63
C ILE A 89 21.87 -7.63 13.21
N LEU A 90 22.88 -7.71 12.34
CA LEU A 90 22.72 -8.18 10.96
C LEU A 90 22.20 -9.61 10.90
N ILE A 91 22.75 -10.50 11.73
CA ILE A 91 22.28 -11.89 11.87
C ILE A 91 20.84 -11.94 12.39
N PHE A 92 20.50 -11.15 13.40
CA PHE A 92 19.13 -11.03 13.89
C PHE A 92 18.18 -10.54 12.80
N MET A 93 18.58 -9.51 12.05
CA MET A 93 17.78 -8.98 10.96
C MET A 93 17.65 -9.97 9.80
N PHE A 94 18.63 -10.83 9.55
CA PHE A 94 18.52 -11.87 8.53
C PHE A 94 17.46 -12.92 8.90
N ILE A 95 17.39 -13.29 10.18
CA ILE A 95 16.44 -14.29 10.70
C ILE A 95 15.03 -13.71 10.85
N PHE A 96 14.90 -12.55 11.50
CA PHE A 96 13.60 -11.92 11.78
C PHE A 96 13.10 -11.02 10.66
N GLY A 97 14.01 -10.44 9.87
CA GLY A 97 13.71 -9.45 8.85
C GLY A 97 12.88 -10.02 7.71
N ARG A 98 13.04 -11.29 7.31
CA ARG A 98 12.15 -11.89 6.32
C ARG A 98 10.67 -11.78 6.73
N LYS A 99 10.36 -12.16 7.96
CA LYS A 99 8.99 -12.21 8.49
C LYS A 99 8.41 -10.81 8.76
N ILE A 100 9.25 -9.86 9.17
CA ILE A 100 8.85 -8.47 9.43
C ILE A 100 8.70 -7.67 8.13
N ILE A 101 9.61 -7.85 7.18
CA ILE A 101 9.58 -7.17 5.88
C ILE A 101 8.38 -7.66 5.08
N GLU A 102 8.10 -8.97 5.03
CA GLU A 102 6.90 -9.49 4.36
C GLU A 102 5.62 -8.88 4.94
N ARG A 103 5.48 -8.84 6.28
CA ARG A 103 4.27 -8.31 6.92
C ARG A 103 4.09 -6.80 6.71
N ASN A 104 5.18 -6.02 6.83
CA ASN A 104 5.11 -4.57 6.61
C ASN A 104 4.96 -4.19 5.13
N MET A 105 5.59 -4.94 4.21
CA MET A 105 5.37 -4.74 2.78
C MET A 105 3.93 -5.09 2.42
N LEU A 106 3.42 -6.25 2.83
CA LEU A 106 2.06 -6.65 2.49
C LEU A 106 1.00 -5.64 2.95
N HIS A 107 1.16 -5.04 4.14
CA HIS A 107 0.24 -4.00 4.60
C HIS A 107 0.37 -2.65 3.85
N LYS A 108 1.57 -2.25 3.47
CA LYS A 108 1.78 -1.02 2.68
C LYS A 108 1.35 -1.19 1.22
N PHE A 109 1.56 -2.39 0.66
CA PHE A 109 1.11 -2.73 -0.70
C PHE A 109 -0.40 -2.94 -0.75
N SER A 110 -1.04 -3.51 0.29
CA SER A 110 -2.50 -3.65 0.32
C SER A 110 -3.20 -2.29 0.28
N GLY A 111 -2.68 -1.28 0.98
CA GLY A 111 -3.23 0.09 0.93
C GLY A 111 -2.81 0.92 -0.28
N LEU A 112 -1.94 0.39 -1.16
CA LEU A 112 -1.52 1.06 -2.39
C LEU A 112 -2.15 0.41 -3.64
N LEU A 113 -2.67 -0.81 -3.51
CA LEU A 113 -3.47 -1.51 -4.52
C LEU A 113 -4.97 -1.24 -4.38
N TYR A 114 -5.44 -0.99 -3.16
CA TYR A 114 -6.76 -0.43 -2.89
C TYR A 114 -6.66 1.10 -3.00
N ASP A 115 -6.85 1.63 -4.20
CA ASP A 115 -7.24 3.04 -4.33
C ASP A 115 -8.63 3.24 -3.68
N GLU A 116 -8.94 4.47 -3.29
CA GLU A 116 -10.12 4.90 -2.51
C GLU A 116 -11.50 4.51 -3.11
N ASP A 117 -11.52 3.83 -4.24
CA ASP A 117 -12.67 3.34 -5.01
C ASP A 117 -13.04 1.87 -4.75
N ASP A 118 -12.18 1.04 -4.13
CA ASP A 118 -12.59 -0.29 -3.67
C ASP A 118 -12.90 -0.29 -2.18
N LEU A 119 -14.18 -0.53 -1.88
CA LEU A 119 -14.73 -0.70 -0.54
C LEU A 119 -13.81 -1.59 0.30
N ASP A 120 -13.51 -1.13 1.53
CA ASP A 120 -12.82 -1.91 2.55
C ASP A 120 -13.37 -3.35 2.53
N PRO A 121 -12.54 -4.40 2.38
CA PRO A 121 -13.01 -5.76 2.24
C PRO A 121 -13.94 -6.18 3.39
N LYS A 122 -13.84 -5.53 4.56
CA LYS A 122 -14.79 -5.72 5.66
C LYS A 122 -16.19 -5.17 5.36
N VAL A 123 -16.28 -3.99 4.75
CA VAL A 123 -17.55 -3.35 4.37
C VAL A 123 -18.21 -4.08 3.20
N ALA A 124 -17.42 -4.54 2.22
CA ALA A 124 -17.92 -5.37 1.13
C ALA A 124 -18.51 -6.71 1.66
N THR A 125 -17.79 -7.37 2.57
CA THR A 125 -18.26 -8.61 3.20
C THR A 125 -19.52 -8.40 4.05
N GLU A 126 -19.60 -7.28 4.78
CA GLU A 126 -20.75 -6.95 5.63
C GLU A 126 -22.00 -6.63 4.79
N ASN A 127 -21.84 -5.97 3.65
CA ASN A 127 -22.93 -5.72 2.70
C ASN A 127 -23.41 -7.01 2.04
N GLU A 128 -22.50 -7.88 1.59
CA GLU A 128 -22.85 -9.19 1.02
C GLU A 128 -23.62 -10.06 2.04
N LEU A 129 -23.16 -10.12 3.30
CA LEU A 129 -23.83 -10.90 4.36
C LEU A 129 -25.25 -10.40 4.67
N ASN A 130 -25.46 -9.08 4.64
CA ASN A 130 -26.79 -8.48 4.83
C ASN A 130 -27.72 -8.80 3.65
N GLU A 131 -27.21 -8.80 2.42
CA GLU A 131 -27.97 -9.16 1.22
C GLU A 131 -28.34 -10.66 1.21
N TYR A 132 -27.44 -11.54 1.65
CA TYR A 132 -27.75 -12.96 1.85
C TYR A 132 -28.80 -13.19 2.95
N GLN A 133 -28.78 -12.41 4.05
CA GLN A 133 -29.83 -12.51 5.06
C GLN A 133 -31.20 -12.04 4.56
N HIS A 134 -31.23 -11.01 3.72
CA HIS A 134 -32.48 -10.49 3.16
C HIS A 134 -33.10 -11.45 2.14
N THR A 135 -32.28 -12.09 1.31
CA THR A 135 -32.76 -13.12 0.37
C THR A 135 -33.28 -14.35 1.09
N LEU A 136 -32.58 -14.82 2.15
CA LEU A 136 -33.08 -15.91 2.98
C LEU A 136 -34.37 -15.55 3.74
N SER A 137 -34.54 -14.30 4.18
CA SER A 137 -35.76 -13.88 4.89
C SER A 137 -36.95 -13.78 3.94
N GLU A 138 -36.75 -13.26 2.73
CA GLU A 138 -37.78 -13.25 1.67
C GLU A 138 -38.18 -14.67 1.24
N GLU A 139 -37.21 -15.56 1.02
CA GLU A 139 -37.50 -16.97 0.69
C GLU A 139 -38.27 -17.67 1.81
N ARG A 140 -37.97 -17.40 3.09
CA ARG A 140 -38.74 -17.97 4.21
C ARG A 140 -40.17 -17.46 4.23
N ILE A 141 -40.38 -16.16 4.03
CA ILE A 141 -41.72 -15.54 4.00
C ILE A 141 -42.52 -16.06 2.80
N GLN A 142 -41.86 -16.29 1.66
CA GLN A 142 -42.50 -16.81 0.46
C GLN A 142 -42.86 -18.30 0.61
N ASN A 143 -41.99 -19.10 1.21
CA ASN A 143 -42.27 -20.52 1.51
C ASN A 143 -43.37 -20.69 2.57
N GLU A 144 -43.44 -19.81 3.57
CA GLU A 144 -44.51 -19.84 4.58
C GLU A 144 -45.89 -19.49 3.97
N LYS A 145 -45.94 -18.60 2.98
CA LYS A 145 -47.16 -18.27 2.23
C LYS A 145 -47.63 -19.38 1.26
N ILE A 146 -46.75 -20.30 0.87
CA ILE A 146 -47.09 -21.42 -0.02
C ILE A 146 -47.58 -22.64 0.77
N SER A 147 -47.30 -22.69 2.09
CA SER A 147 -47.65 -23.80 2.98
C SER A 147 -49.01 -23.65 3.70
N ASN A 148 -49.68 -22.50 3.58
CA ASN A 148 -51.03 -22.21 4.11
C ASN A 148 -52.01 -21.97 2.96
#